data_AF-A0A7Y3S3P7-F1
#
_entry.id   AF-A0A7Y3S3P7-F1
#
_cell.length_a   1.000
_cell.length_b   1.000
_cell.length_c   1.000
_cell.angle_alpha   90.00
_cell.angle_beta   90.00
_cell.angle_gamma   90.00
#
_symmetry.space_group_name_H-M   'P 1'
#
loop_
_entity.id
_entity.type
_entity.pdbx_description
1 polymer ?
#
loop_
_entity_poly.entity_id
_entity_poly.type
_entity_poly.pdbx_seq_one_letter_code
_entity_poly.pdbx_strand_id
1 'polypeptide(L)'
;MRIGNTRITLRGLELPALVGISVERRDLPLGEDPNAMPLARYIDRENLFTVLFSDLALAYIDGSLFRDEALAGGGEAFLAHLQVEASLATADSEKGAFAAEQVAFAPNSVFRSVVDAVANDDVLLCDDLGDEWADFIGVSTATSPTMISFYHAKHGNQSLSASAFHDSVGQAIKNLGRMSLPASMLPNKLASWNGRYRNNGVQTEIARMIRGGSPDEIAAKLDAVRSAPDVLQRVFIVTSSLSRAQVEEVLAAASHGAPPTPHFVQLYWLLMSYFSACTEMGVRGYVVCRP
;
A
#
# COMPACT_ATOMS: atom_id res chain seq x y z
N MET A 1 8.46 13.63 -15.25
CA MET A 1 8.52 15.11 -15.29
C MET A 1 7.11 15.68 -15.47
N ARG A 2 6.72 16.72 -14.71
CA ARG A 2 5.41 17.39 -14.88
C ARG A 2 5.42 18.25 -16.15
N ILE A 3 4.43 18.10 -17.01
CA ILE A 3 4.27 18.87 -18.24
C ILE A 3 3.16 19.91 -18.04
N GLY A 4 3.56 21.16 -17.78
CA GLY A 4 2.65 22.31 -17.73
C GLY A 4 1.53 22.22 -16.67
N ASN A 5 0.62 23.20 -16.72
CA ASN A 5 -0.61 23.24 -15.94
C ASN A 5 -1.80 23.13 -16.90
N THR A 6 -2.13 21.92 -17.33
CA THR A 6 -3.31 21.66 -18.15
C THR A 6 -4.26 20.79 -17.36
N ARG A 7 -5.29 21.39 -16.76
CA ARG A 7 -6.35 20.65 -16.07
C ARG A 7 -7.24 19.98 -17.13
N ILE A 8 -7.41 18.66 -17.01
CA ILE A 8 -8.42 17.93 -17.77
C ILE A 8 -9.73 18.01 -16.99
N THR A 9 -10.83 18.27 -17.69
CA THR A 9 -12.18 18.29 -17.09
C THR A 9 -13.06 17.26 -17.76
N LEU A 10 -13.90 16.57 -16.98
CA LEU A 10 -14.79 15.50 -17.42
C LEU A 10 -16.07 15.99 -18.12
N ARG A 11 -16.08 17.20 -18.70
CA ARG A 11 -17.28 17.87 -19.23
C ARG A 11 -18.07 17.05 -20.27
N GLY A 12 -17.40 16.16 -20.99
CA GLY A 12 -18.00 15.30 -22.02
C GLY A 12 -18.10 13.82 -21.64
N LEU A 13 -17.72 13.43 -20.42
CA LEU A 13 -17.77 12.04 -19.98
C LEU A 13 -19.11 11.77 -19.29
N GLU A 14 -19.93 10.91 -19.87
CA GLU A 14 -21.17 10.47 -19.21
C GLU A 14 -20.84 9.46 -18.11
N LEU A 15 -21.42 9.67 -16.92
CA LEU A 15 -21.26 8.81 -15.75
C LEU A 15 -22.63 8.34 -15.23
N PRO A 16 -23.36 7.48 -15.97
CA PRO A 16 -24.72 7.08 -15.61
C PRO A 16 -24.84 6.44 -14.22
N ALA A 17 -23.79 5.74 -13.78
CA ALA A 17 -23.73 5.10 -12.47
C ALA A 17 -23.74 6.09 -11.28
N LEU A 18 -23.45 7.38 -11.53
CA LEU A 18 -23.38 8.42 -10.50
C LEU A 18 -24.62 9.32 -10.47
N VAL A 19 -25.60 9.07 -11.34
CA VAL A 19 -26.82 9.89 -11.44
C VAL A 19 -27.61 9.80 -10.13
N GLY A 20 -27.98 10.96 -9.59
CA GLY A 20 -28.72 11.05 -8.32
C GLY A 20 -27.86 10.86 -7.07
N ILE A 21 -26.55 10.67 -7.21
CA ILE A 21 -25.63 10.58 -6.06
C ILE A 21 -25.00 11.94 -5.81
N SER A 22 -25.03 12.39 -4.56
CA SER A 22 -24.47 13.66 -4.11
C SER A 22 -23.50 13.46 -2.94
N VAL A 23 -22.54 14.36 -2.82
CA VAL A 23 -21.63 14.50 -1.68
C VAL A 23 -22.20 15.58 -0.77
N GLU A 24 -22.42 15.21 0.48
CA GLU A 24 -23.00 16.06 1.52
C GLU A 24 -22.03 16.22 2.68
N ARG A 25 -22.15 17.31 3.41
CA ARG A 25 -21.40 17.53 4.64
C ARG A 25 -21.85 16.57 5.74
N ARG A 26 -20.88 15.94 6.40
CA ARG A 26 -21.11 14.97 7.48
C ARG A 26 -21.74 15.59 8.75
N ASP A 27 -21.62 16.90 8.95
CA ASP A 27 -22.15 17.59 10.14
C ASP A 27 -23.64 17.97 10.04
N LEU A 28 -24.28 17.68 8.91
CA LEU A 28 -25.71 17.86 8.69
C LEU A 28 -26.43 16.50 8.60
N PRO A 29 -27.74 16.43 8.88
CA PRO A 29 -28.54 15.24 8.59
C PRO A 29 -28.48 14.89 7.10
N LEU A 30 -28.45 13.59 6.80
CA LEU A 30 -28.39 13.10 5.42
C LEU A 30 -29.61 13.57 4.61
N GLY A 31 -29.37 14.15 3.44
CA GLY A 31 -30.37 14.71 2.55
C GLY A 31 -30.76 16.16 2.85
N GLU A 32 -30.18 16.77 3.89
CA GLU A 32 -30.50 18.13 4.33
C GLU A 32 -29.41 19.16 3.98
N ASP A 33 -28.30 18.76 3.34
CA ASP A 33 -27.26 19.72 2.93
C ASP A 33 -27.75 20.60 1.75
N PRO A 34 -28.00 21.92 1.96
CA PRO A 34 -28.43 22.81 0.88
C PRO A 34 -27.32 23.04 -0.17
N ASN A 35 -26.07 22.65 0.15
CA ASN A 35 -24.92 22.73 -0.74
C ASN A 35 -24.48 21.36 -1.27
N ALA A 36 -25.33 20.34 -1.19
CA ALA A 36 -25.07 19.01 -1.73
C ALA A 36 -24.53 19.10 -3.17
N MET A 37 -23.36 18.50 -3.39
CA MET A 37 -22.68 18.55 -4.69
C MET A 37 -22.88 17.23 -5.44
N PRO A 38 -23.31 17.22 -6.72
CA PRO A 38 -23.34 15.99 -7.49
C PRO A 38 -21.98 15.28 -7.49
N LEU A 39 -21.96 13.96 -7.25
CA LEU A 39 -20.72 13.19 -7.11
C LEU A 39 -19.80 13.34 -8.33
N ALA A 40 -20.36 13.35 -9.54
CA ALA A 40 -19.59 13.60 -10.77
C ALA A 40 -18.87 14.96 -10.76
N ARG A 41 -19.52 16.01 -10.24
CA ARG A 41 -18.92 17.34 -10.11
C ARG A 41 -17.84 17.37 -9.03
N TYR A 42 -18.05 16.65 -7.94
CA TYR A 42 -17.05 16.51 -6.87
C TYR A 42 -15.78 15.80 -7.39
N ILE A 43 -15.94 14.67 -8.07
CA ILE A 43 -14.84 13.92 -8.70
C ILE A 43 -14.06 14.80 -9.69
N ASP A 44 -14.74 15.56 -10.56
CA ASP A 44 -14.09 16.48 -11.50
C ASP A 44 -13.34 17.60 -10.78
N ARG A 45 -13.99 18.24 -9.80
CA ARG A 45 -13.44 19.39 -9.06
C ARG A 45 -12.19 19.00 -8.28
N GLU A 46 -12.21 17.87 -7.60
CA GLU A 46 -11.15 17.39 -6.73
C GLU A 46 -10.12 16.50 -7.49
N ASN A 47 -10.21 16.42 -8.83
CA ASN A 47 -9.34 15.62 -9.71
C ASN A 47 -9.21 14.14 -9.28
N LEU A 48 -10.31 13.53 -8.82
CA LEU A 48 -10.35 12.15 -8.32
C LEU A 48 -10.43 11.11 -9.44
N PHE A 49 -9.59 11.26 -10.47
CA PHE A 49 -9.54 10.38 -11.63
C PHE A 49 -8.15 10.36 -12.26
N THR A 50 -7.88 9.31 -13.02
CA THR A 50 -6.67 9.17 -13.83
C THR A 50 -7.05 9.07 -15.30
N VAL A 51 -6.34 9.80 -16.17
CA VAL A 51 -6.47 9.67 -17.63
C VAL A 51 -5.17 9.11 -18.18
N LEU A 52 -5.28 8.00 -18.89
CA LEU A 52 -4.17 7.36 -19.59
C LEU A 52 -4.29 7.66 -21.08
N PHE A 53 -3.15 7.87 -21.73
CA PHE A 53 -3.08 8.23 -23.14
C PHE A 53 -2.60 7.06 -24.00
N SER A 54 -2.83 7.15 -25.30
CA SER A 54 -2.23 6.22 -26.27
C SER A 54 -0.70 6.35 -26.31
N ASP A 55 -0.17 7.52 -25.99
CA ASP A 55 1.24 7.70 -25.64
C ASP A 55 1.43 7.21 -24.20
N LEU A 56 2.05 6.03 -24.06
CA LEU A 56 2.18 5.33 -22.78
C LEU A 56 3.13 6.03 -21.80
N ALA A 57 3.95 6.95 -22.31
CA ALA A 57 4.79 7.79 -21.48
C ALA A 57 3.97 8.88 -20.76
N LEU A 58 2.70 9.10 -21.12
CA LEU A 58 1.87 10.14 -20.53
C LEU A 58 0.78 9.56 -19.61
N ALA A 59 0.58 10.21 -18.46
CA ALA A 59 -0.60 10.03 -17.63
C ALA A 59 -1.01 11.33 -16.95
N TYR A 60 -2.30 11.54 -16.79
CA TYR A 60 -2.86 12.62 -15.98
C TYR A 60 -3.34 12.04 -14.65
N ILE A 61 -2.71 12.44 -13.56
CA ILE A 61 -2.96 11.95 -12.20
C ILE A 61 -3.02 13.17 -11.28
N ASP A 62 -4.01 13.22 -10.38
CA ASP A 62 -4.15 14.27 -9.37
C ASP A 62 -3.97 15.71 -9.91
N GLY A 63 -4.70 16.03 -10.97
CA GLY A 63 -4.69 17.37 -11.55
C GLY A 63 -3.46 17.70 -12.42
N SER A 64 -2.51 16.78 -12.58
CA SER A 64 -1.22 17.03 -13.23
C SER A 64 -0.93 16.04 -14.35
N LEU A 65 -0.41 16.54 -15.47
CA LEU A 65 0.10 15.71 -16.56
C LEU A 65 1.56 15.32 -16.29
N PHE A 66 1.81 14.03 -16.19
CA PHE A 66 3.11 13.44 -16.01
C PHE A 66 3.59 12.82 -17.32
N ARG A 67 4.89 12.96 -17.56
CA ARG A 67 5.61 12.19 -18.56
C ARG A 67 6.69 11.35 -17.90
N ASP A 68 6.68 10.06 -18.21
CA ASP A 68 7.68 9.11 -17.78
C ASP A 68 8.21 8.31 -18.97
N GLU A 69 9.45 8.61 -19.33
CA GLU A 69 10.19 7.89 -20.39
C GLU A 69 10.72 6.54 -19.88
N ALA A 70 10.65 6.25 -18.58
CA ALA A 70 11.18 5.01 -18.02
C ALA A 70 10.47 3.77 -18.58
N LEU A 71 9.18 3.88 -18.94
CA LEU A 71 8.47 2.80 -19.64
C LEU A 71 9.13 2.46 -21.00
N ALA A 72 9.67 3.47 -21.70
CA ALA A 72 10.43 3.29 -22.94
C ALA A 72 11.91 2.92 -22.67
N GLY A 73 12.46 3.33 -21.53
CA GLY A 73 13.83 3.07 -21.10
C GLY A 73 14.06 1.74 -20.38
N GLY A 74 13.08 0.83 -20.35
CA GLY A 74 13.21 -0.50 -19.71
C GLY A 74 12.91 -0.54 -18.20
N GLY A 75 12.47 0.59 -17.62
CA GLY A 75 11.86 0.65 -16.29
C GLY A 75 12.76 0.31 -15.11
N GLU A 76 14.08 0.49 -15.21
CA GLU A 76 15.04 0.16 -14.14
C GLU A 76 14.67 0.80 -12.78
N ALA A 77 14.33 2.10 -12.78
CA ALA A 77 13.91 2.80 -11.57
C ALA A 77 12.63 2.22 -10.96
N PHE A 78 11.67 1.81 -11.80
CA PHE A 78 10.45 1.15 -11.35
C PHE A 78 10.76 -0.23 -10.72
N LEU A 79 11.60 -1.01 -11.40
CA LEU A 79 12.03 -2.33 -10.93
C LEU A 79 12.84 -2.27 -9.63
N ALA A 80 13.52 -1.16 -9.34
CA ALA A 80 14.22 -0.97 -8.06
C ALA A 80 13.27 -0.93 -6.85
N HIS A 81 11.98 -0.61 -7.06
CA HIS A 81 10.96 -0.67 -6.02
C HIS A 81 10.33 -2.06 -5.85
N LEU A 82 10.53 -2.98 -6.81
CA LEU A 82 10.01 -4.35 -6.73
C LEU A 82 11.04 -5.26 -6.08
N GLN A 83 10.72 -5.84 -4.93
CA GLN A 83 11.56 -6.81 -4.25
C GLN A 83 10.99 -8.22 -4.43
N VAL A 84 11.86 -9.20 -4.63
CA VAL A 84 11.44 -10.59 -4.83
C VAL A 84 11.47 -11.31 -3.50
N GLU A 85 10.41 -12.07 -3.22
CA GLU A 85 10.35 -13.03 -2.14
C GLU A 85 9.82 -14.38 -2.67
N ALA A 86 10.66 -15.42 -2.58
CA ALA A 86 10.37 -16.73 -3.15
C ALA A 86 9.17 -17.43 -2.47
N SER A 87 8.97 -17.23 -1.17
CA SER A 87 7.84 -17.81 -0.43
C SER A 87 6.46 -17.34 -0.95
N LEU A 88 6.39 -16.16 -1.58
CA LEU A 88 5.16 -15.66 -2.20
C LEU A 88 4.74 -16.49 -3.42
N ALA A 89 5.66 -17.26 -4.02
CA ALA A 89 5.35 -18.12 -5.17
C ALA A 89 4.44 -19.30 -4.81
N THR A 90 4.51 -19.77 -3.57
CA THR A 90 3.70 -20.88 -3.07
C THR A 90 2.54 -20.43 -2.18
N ALA A 91 2.36 -19.11 -2.02
CA ALA A 91 1.30 -18.59 -1.17
C ALA A 91 -0.08 -18.87 -1.79
N ASP A 92 -0.96 -19.52 -1.02
CA ASP A 92 -2.30 -19.94 -1.42
C ASP A 92 -3.42 -19.17 -0.70
N SER A 93 -3.05 -18.30 0.23
CA SER A 93 -3.98 -17.57 1.07
C SER A 93 -3.32 -16.31 1.64
N GLU A 94 -4.16 -15.37 2.07
CA GLU A 94 -3.67 -14.16 2.76
C GLU A 94 -3.17 -14.51 4.16
N LYS A 95 -3.99 -15.24 4.94
CA LYS A 95 -3.78 -15.58 6.36
C LYS A 95 -3.94 -17.08 6.67
N GLY A 96 -4.57 -17.82 5.77
CA GLY A 96 -5.03 -19.19 5.99
C GLY A 96 -6.29 -19.29 6.86
N ALA A 97 -6.59 -20.50 7.34
CA ALA A 97 -7.67 -20.75 8.30
C ALA A 97 -7.17 -20.56 9.74
N PHE A 98 -8.07 -20.14 10.64
CA PHE A 98 -7.76 -19.91 12.06
C PHE A 98 -8.20 -21.08 12.93
N ALA A 99 -7.33 -21.47 13.87
CA ALA A 99 -7.62 -22.45 14.92
C ALA A 99 -7.18 -21.95 16.30
N ALA A 100 -7.81 -22.44 17.36
CA ALA A 100 -7.60 -21.92 18.72
C ALA A 100 -6.15 -22.04 19.19
N GLU A 101 -5.53 -23.20 18.99
CA GLU A 101 -4.16 -23.50 19.45
C GLU A 101 -3.08 -23.03 18.47
N GLN A 102 -3.45 -22.34 17.39
CA GLN A 102 -2.52 -21.89 16.38
C GLN A 102 -1.62 -20.79 16.94
N VAL A 103 -0.30 -21.04 16.93
CA VAL A 103 0.72 -20.10 17.44
C VAL A 103 1.41 -19.28 16.34
N ALA A 104 1.20 -19.61 15.07
CA ALA A 104 1.73 -18.87 13.92
C ALA A 104 0.76 -18.91 12.73
N PHE A 105 0.82 -17.91 11.84
CA PHE A 105 0.04 -17.90 10.60
C PHE A 105 0.33 -19.13 9.72
N ALA A 106 -0.62 -19.49 8.86
CA ALA A 106 -0.53 -20.69 8.03
C ALA A 106 0.75 -20.67 7.17
N PRO A 107 1.46 -21.81 7.02
CA PRO A 107 2.77 -21.86 6.35
C PRO A 107 2.80 -21.21 4.95
N ASN A 108 1.75 -21.41 4.15
CA ASN A 108 1.64 -20.89 2.78
C ASN A 108 0.81 -19.59 2.70
N SER A 109 0.79 -18.80 3.77
CA SER A 109 0.10 -17.50 3.77
C SER A 109 1.06 -16.34 3.49
N VAL A 110 0.55 -15.27 2.88
CA VAL A 110 1.32 -14.03 2.71
C VAL A 110 1.73 -13.46 4.07
N PHE A 111 0.86 -13.52 5.08
CA PHE A 111 1.18 -13.11 6.45
C PHE A 111 2.37 -13.89 7.04
N ARG A 112 2.44 -15.19 6.78
CA ARG A 112 3.58 -15.99 7.22
C ARG A 112 4.87 -15.61 6.48
N SER A 113 4.78 -15.32 5.19
CA SER A 113 5.91 -14.82 4.40
C SER A 113 6.44 -13.49 4.96
N VAL A 114 5.53 -12.60 5.41
CA VAL A 114 5.93 -11.34 6.07
C VAL A 114 6.75 -11.61 7.33
N VAL A 115 6.26 -12.47 8.21
CA VAL A 115 6.89 -12.76 9.51
C VAL A 115 8.26 -13.45 9.35
N ASP A 116 8.33 -14.44 8.45
CA ASP A 116 9.48 -15.36 8.37
C ASP A 116 10.57 -14.87 7.40
N ALA A 117 10.24 -14.13 6.35
CA ALA A 117 11.17 -13.85 5.24
C ALA A 117 11.27 -12.36 4.85
N VAL A 118 10.15 -11.64 4.81
CA VAL A 118 10.15 -10.24 4.31
C VAL A 118 10.55 -9.24 5.39
N ALA A 119 9.92 -9.30 6.56
CA ALA A 119 10.23 -8.39 7.65
C ALA A 119 11.53 -8.83 8.32
N ASN A 120 12.48 -7.90 8.44
CA ASN A 120 13.79 -8.14 9.05
C ASN A 120 14.03 -7.25 10.28
N ASP A 121 13.00 -6.51 10.70
CA ASP A 121 13.05 -5.58 11.83
C ASP A 121 13.16 -6.31 13.18
N ASP A 122 13.88 -5.73 14.14
CA ASP A 122 14.07 -6.34 15.48
C ASP A 122 12.80 -6.31 16.33
N VAL A 123 11.89 -5.37 16.07
CA VAL A 123 10.51 -5.38 16.56
C VAL A 123 9.57 -5.63 15.40
N LEU A 124 8.62 -6.54 15.57
CA LEU A 124 7.54 -6.77 14.60
C LEU A 124 6.20 -6.94 15.34
N LEU A 125 5.21 -6.16 14.92
CA LEU A 125 3.89 -6.06 15.53
C LEU A 125 2.82 -6.38 14.50
N CYS A 126 1.83 -7.20 14.84
CA CYS A 126 0.66 -7.51 14.02
C CYS A 126 -0.49 -6.57 14.39
N ASP A 127 -0.85 -5.69 13.47
CA ASP A 127 -1.82 -4.61 13.69
C ASP A 127 -3.18 -4.81 12.98
N ASP A 128 -3.30 -5.86 12.16
CA ASP A 128 -4.44 -6.30 11.33
C ASP A 128 -5.81 -6.54 12.04
N LEU A 129 -6.41 -5.53 12.72
CA LEU A 129 -7.74 -5.61 13.35
C LEU A 129 -8.55 -4.29 13.31
N GLY A 130 -8.82 -3.76 12.12
CA GLY A 130 -9.97 -2.85 11.86
C GLY A 130 -9.75 -1.33 12.07
N ASP A 131 -8.96 -0.91 13.06
CA ASP A 131 -8.31 0.44 13.08
C ASP A 131 -6.80 0.29 12.93
N GLU A 132 -6.43 -0.55 11.97
CA GLU A 132 -5.04 -0.83 11.67
C GLU A 132 -4.37 0.30 10.89
N TRP A 133 -3.10 0.50 11.19
CA TRP A 133 -2.19 1.37 10.46
C TRP A 133 -1.54 0.59 9.31
N ALA A 134 -1.29 -0.70 9.54
CA ALA A 134 -0.79 -1.65 8.56
C ALA A 134 -1.16 -3.07 9.03
N ASP A 135 -0.90 -4.10 8.24
CA ASP A 135 -1.03 -5.48 8.71
C ASP A 135 0.08 -5.79 9.72
N PHE A 136 1.30 -5.35 9.40
CA PHE A 136 2.43 -5.40 10.31
C PHE A 136 3.19 -4.08 10.40
N ILE A 137 3.72 -3.80 11.58
CA ILE A 137 4.59 -2.66 11.86
C ILE A 137 5.94 -3.20 12.35
N GLY A 138 6.99 -2.92 11.61
CA GLY A 138 8.37 -3.22 11.95
C GLY A 138 9.10 -1.99 12.47
N VAL A 139 9.96 -2.17 13.47
CA VAL A 139 10.93 -1.15 13.90
C VAL A 139 12.32 -1.75 13.99
N SER A 140 13.26 -1.10 13.32
CA SER A 140 14.69 -1.44 13.29
C SER A 140 15.48 -0.42 14.11
N THR A 141 15.93 -0.80 15.31
CA THR A 141 16.73 0.04 16.22
C THR A 141 18.23 -0.25 16.15
N ALA A 142 18.61 -1.43 15.63
CA ALA A 142 20.01 -1.83 15.48
C ALA A 142 20.68 -1.28 14.20
N THR A 143 19.90 -0.65 13.32
CA THR A 143 20.39 -0.05 12.07
C THR A 143 20.70 1.43 12.26
N SER A 144 21.57 1.98 11.42
CA SER A 144 21.82 3.42 11.31
C SER A 144 21.58 3.87 9.86
N PRO A 145 20.55 4.68 9.58
CA PRO A 145 19.55 5.19 10.53
C PRO A 145 18.62 4.08 11.06
N THR A 146 17.90 4.38 12.14
CA THR A 146 16.79 3.54 12.61
C THR A 146 15.65 3.56 11.59
N MET A 147 14.81 2.53 11.57
CA MET A 147 13.76 2.41 10.56
C MET A 147 12.40 2.07 11.15
N ILE A 148 11.34 2.59 10.52
CA ILE A 148 9.94 2.21 10.74
C ILE A 148 9.42 1.64 9.42
N SER A 149 8.83 0.45 9.47
CA SER A 149 8.37 -0.29 8.29
C SER A 149 6.89 -0.64 8.45
N PHE A 150 6.03 -0.25 7.51
CA PHE A 150 4.65 -0.72 7.45
C PHE A 150 4.53 -1.76 6.34
N TYR A 151 3.87 -2.88 6.63
CA TYR A 151 3.65 -3.97 5.68
C TYR A 151 2.15 -4.16 5.44
N HIS A 152 1.74 -4.15 4.18
CA HIS A 152 0.38 -4.40 3.73
C HIS A 152 0.35 -5.69 2.89
N ALA A 153 -0.10 -6.77 3.49
CA ALA A 153 -0.07 -8.11 2.95
C ALA A 153 -1.38 -8.45 2.22
N LYS A 154 -1.27 -8.79 0.93
CA LYS A 154 -2.43 -9.15 0.11
C LYS A 154 -2.19 -10.39 -0.75
N HIS A 155 -3.03 -11.40 -0.55
CA HIS A 155 -3.10 -12.53 -1.48
C HIS A 155 -4.06 -12.24 -2.63
N GLY A 156 -3.73 -12.80 -3.78
CA GLY A 156 -4.57 -12.84 -4.96
C GLY A 156 -3.93 -13.64 -6.08
N ASN A 157 -4.71 -13.86 -7.14
CA ASN A 157 -4.23 -14.50 -8.36
C ASN A 157 -3.20 -13.63 -9.04
N GLN A 158 -2.22 -14.28 -9.68
CA GLN A 158 -1.22 -13.59 -10.48
C GLN A 158 -1.89 -12.75 -11.57
N SER A 159 -1.52 -11.47 -11.65
CA SER A 159 -2.18 -10.48 -12.49
C SER A 159 -1.26 -9.31 -12.81
N LEU A 160 -1.37 -8.79 -14.04
CA LEU A 160 -0.78 -7.53 -14.47
C LEU A 160 -1.84 -6.41 -14.60
N SER A 161 -3.02 -6.60 -13.96
CA SER A 161 -4.11 -5.62 -13.97
C SER A 161 -4.09 -4.76 -12.70
N ALA A 162 -4.20 -3.43 -12.87
CA ALA A 162 -4.32 -2.47 -11.78
C ALA A 162 -5.45 -2.79 -10.77
N SER A 163 -6.57 -3.35 -11.27
CA SER A 163 -7.73 -3.69 -10.43
C SER A 163 -7.39 -4.63 -9.27
N ALA A 164 -6.41 -5.51 -9.46
CA ALA A 164 -5.99 -6.44 -8.41
C ALA A 164 -5.18 -5.78 -7.28
N PHE A 165 -4.74 -4.53 -7.45
CA PHE A 165 -3.83 -3.83 -6.55
C PHE A 165 -4.41 -2.57 -5.92
N HIS A 166 -5.57 -2.08 -6.39
CA HIS A 166 -6.17 -0.83 -5.88
C HIS A 166 -6.39 -0.85 -4.37
N ASP A 167 -6.88 -1.97 -3.82
CA ASP A 167 -7.11 -2.09 -2.38
C ASP A 167 -5.80 -1.96 -1.59
N SER A 168 -4.75 -2.69 -1.98
CA SER A 168 -3.45 -2.66 -1.31
C SER A 168 -2.78 -1.30 -1.42
N VAL A 169 -2.84 -0.66 -2.59
CA VAL A 169 -2.33 0.70 -2.80
C VAL A 169 -3.10 1.70 -1.95
N GLY A 170 -4.42 1.61 -1.92
CA GLY A 170 -5.27 2.48 -1.11
C GLY A 170 -4.97 2.35 0.38
N GLN A 171 -4.81 1.12 0.89
CA GLN A 171 -4.42 0.88 2.28
C GLN A 171 -3.03 1.43 2.61
N ALA A 172 -2.06 1.24 1.73
CA ALA A 172 -0.70 1.72 1.91
C ALA A 172 -0.64 3.26 1.95
N ILE A 173 -1.35 3.95 1.06
CA ILE A 173 -1.40 5.42 1.00
C ILE A 173 -2.15 5.98 2.21
N LYS A 174 -3.30 5.39 2.59
CA LYS A 174 -4.18 5.86 3.66
C LYS A 174 -3.43 6.12 4.98
N ASN A 175 -2.45 5.28 5.30
CA ASN A 175 -1.78 5.29 6.60
C ASN A 175 -0.36 5.91 6.57
N LEU A 176 0.06 6.53 5.46
CA LEU A 176 1.36 7.24 5.37
C LEU A 176 1.52 8.29 6.47
N GLY A 177 0.45 9.05 6.77
CA GLY A 177 0.47 10.05 7.85
C GLY A 177 0.62 9.48 9.26
N ARG A 178 0.51 8.15 9.44
CA ARG A 178 0.66 7.46 10.74
C ARG A 178 2.04 6.82 10.92
N MET A 179 2.93 6.93 9.95
CA MET A 179 4.26 6.31 10.01
C MET A 179 5.20 6.91 11.06
N SER A 180 4.90 8.11 11.56
CA SER A 180 5.62 8.74 12.67
C SER A 180 5.26 8.15 14.04
N LEU A 181 4.37 7.15 14.08
CA LEU A 181 3.83 6.53 15.29
C LEU A 181 3.28 7.58 16.28
N PRO A 182 2.15 8.22 15.96
CA PRO A 182 1.64 9.36 16.74
C PRO A 182 1.51 9.05 18.23
N ALA A 183 2.17 9.84 19.08
CA ALA A 183 2.24 9.63 20.53
C ALA A 183 0.87 9.59 21.22
N SER A 184 -0.12 10.32 20.67
CA SER A 184 -1.49 10.33 21.19
C SER A 184 -2.24 9.01 20.98
N MET A 185 -1.83 8.20 20.00
CA MET A 185 -2.49 6.93 19.66
C MET A 185 -1.69 5.71 20.13
N LEU A 186 -0.37 5.85 20.25
CA LEU A 186 0.54 4.75 20.53
C LEU A 186 0.22 3.95 21.81
N PRO A 187 -0.17 4.56 22.95
CA PRO A 187 -0.52 3.80 24.15
C PRO A 187 -1.69 2.82 23.93
N ASN A 188 -2.73 3.25 23.20
CA ASN A 188 -3.87 2.39 22.89
C ASN A 188 -3.47 1.26 21.94
N LYS A 189 -2.56 1.55 20.99
CA LYS A 189 -2.05 0.54 20.06
C LYS A 189 -1.20 -0.50 20.78
N LEU A 190 -0.27 -0.08 21.65
CA LEU A 190 0.54 -0.96 22.50
C LEU A 190 -0.33 -1.90 23.35
N ALA A 191 -1.37 -1.36 24.00
CA ALA A 191 -2.32 -2.17 24.75
C ALA A 191 -3.02 -3.21 23.85
N SER A 192 -3.39 -2.83 22.63
CA SER A 192 -4.01 -3.75 21.67
C SER A 192 -3.06 -4.85 21.18
N TRP A 193 -1.77 -4.53 20.99
CA TRP A 193 -0.75 -5.48 20.54
C TRP A 193 -0.32 -6.43 21.65
N ASN A 194 -0.52 -6.07 22.92
CA ASN A 194 -0.29 -6.95 24.07
C ASN A 194 -1.44 -7.97 24.24
N GLY A 195 -1.74 -8.70 23.17
CA GLY A 195 -2.80 -9.68 23.11
C GLY A 195 -2.53 -10.72 22.05
N ARG A 196 -3.42 -11.71 21.99
CA ARG A 196 -3.41 -12.71 20.94
C ARG A 196 -4.27 -12.26 19.76
N TYR A 197 -3.90 -12.71 18.57
CA TYR A 197 -4.63 -12.42 17.35
C TYR A 197 -6.00 -13.11 17.35
N ARG A 198 -7.04 -12.36 17.00
CA ARG A 198 -8.43 -12.83 16.95
C ARG A 198 -9.08 -12.34 15.68
N ASN A 199 -9.50 -13.24 14.81
CA ASN A 199 -10.17 -12.88 13.56
C ASN A 199 -11.28 -13.89 13.24
N ASN A 200 -12.33 -13.46 12.54
CA ASN A 200 -13.49 -14.26 12.18
C ASN A 200 -14.12 -15.02 13.36
N GLY A 201 -14.13 -14.39 14.54
CA GLY A 201 -14.68 -14.97 15.77
C GLY A 201 -13.79 -16.01 16.45
N VAL A 202 -12.66 -16.40 15.86
CA VAL A 202 -11.71 -17.37 16.42
C VAL A 202 -10.59 -16.63 17.16
N GLN A 203 -10.43 -16.96 18.44
CA GLN A 203 -9.28 -16.56 19.26
C GLN A 203 -8.14 -17.55 19.00
N THR A 204 -6.98 -17.08 18.51
CA THR A 204 -5.79 -17.92 18.31
C THR A 204 -4.78 -17.74 19.45
N GLU A 205 -3.67 -18.49 19.43
CA GLU A 205 -2.50 -18.28 20.29
C GLU A 205 -1.36 -17.50 19.60
N ILE A 206 -1.58 -16.99 18.39
CA ILE A 206 -0.62 -16.13 17.68
C ILE A 206 -0.45 -14.84 18.49
N ALA A 207 0.76 -14.55 18.96
CA ALA A 207 1.07 -13.28 19.61
C ALA A 207 0.95 -12.13 18.60
N ARG A 208 0.40 -10.97 19.00
CA ARG A 208 0.44 -9.78 18.14
C ARG A 208 1.77 -9.02 18.26
N MET A 209 2.45 -9.07 19.40
CA MET A 209 3.86 -8.74 19.51
C MET A 209 4.68 -9.96 19.03
N ILE A 210 4.98 -10.00 17.74
CA ILE A 210 5.60 -11.17 17.08
C ILE A 210 7.05 -11.35 17.57
N ARG A 211 7.79 -10.23 17.65
CA ARG A 211 9.14 -10.15 18.23
C ARG A 211 9.44 -8.73 18.67
N GLY A 212 10.47 -8.56 19.50
CA GLY A 212 10.90 -7.25 20.00
C GLY A 212 11.27 -7.23 21.47
N GLY A 213 10.85 -8.24 22.23
CA GLY A 213 11.05 -8.37 23.67
C GLY A 213 9.73 -8.32 24.42
N SER A 214 9.81 -7.98 25.71
CA SER A 214 8.67 -7.65 26.56
C SER A 214 7.94 -6.39 26.07
N PRO A 215 6.67 -6.16 26.46
CA PRO A 215 5.93 -4.95 26.12
C PRO A 215 6.67 -3.65 26.48
N ASP A 216 7.39 -3.61 27.60
CA ASP A 216 8.15 -2.43 28.04
C ASP A 216 9.39 -2.18 27.16
N GLU A 217 10.10 -3.24 26.77
CA GLU A 217 11.23 -3.13 25.83
C GLU A 217 10.76 -2.65 24.45
N ILE A 218 9.62 -3.16 23.98
CA ILE A 218 9.00 -2.71 22.74
C ILE A 218 8.61 -1.23 22.84
N ALA A 219 7.92 -0.82 23.91
CA ALA A 219 7.54 0.58 24.11
C ALA A 219 8.76 1.51 24.09
N ALA A 220 9.83 1.15 24.79
CA ALA A 220 11.08 1.92 24.80
C ALA A 220 11.71 2.05 23.39
N LYS A 221 11.70 0.98 22.59
CA LYS A 221 12.19 1.00 21.21
C LYS A 221 11.31 1.87 20.29
N LEU A 222 9.99 1.84 20.45
CA LEU A 222 9.07 2.69 19.69
C LEU A 222 9.27 4.18 20.01
N ASP A 223 9.49 4.52 21.27
CA ASP A 223 9.80 5.90 21.65
C ASP A 223 11.17 6.35 21.11
N ALA A 224 12.19 5.49 21.18
CA ALA A 224 13.51 5.78 20.66
C ALA A 224 13.50 6.09 19.16
N VAL A 225 12.80 5.28 18.35
CA VAL A 225 12.72 5.50 16.90
C VAL A 225 11.90 6.75 16.55
N ARG A 226 10.83 7.04 17.31
CA ARG A 226 9.98 8.22 17.11
C ARG A 226 10.72 9.53 17.37
N SER A 227 11.67 9.51 18.29
CA SER A 227 12.51 10.67 18.61
C SER A 227 13.77 10.77 17.76
N ALA A 228 14.05 9.79 16.89
CA ALA A 228 15.25 9.81 16.06
C ALA A 228 15.08 10.81 14.91
N PRO A 229 15.99 11.80 14.76
CA PRO A 229 15.84 12.86 13.75
C PRO A 229 16.08 12.38 12.32
N ASP A 230 16.74 11.23 12.15
CA ASP A 230 17.14 10.63 10.88
C ASP A 230 16.37 9.34 10.55
N VAL A 231 15.27 9.07 11.27
CA VAL A 231 14.47 7.85 11.09
C VAL A 231 14.06 7.66 9.63
N LEU A 232 14.31 6.46 9.10
CA LEU A 232 13.88 6.09 7.77
C LEU A 232 12.53 5.39 7.81
N GLN A 233 11.55 5.92 7.08
CA GLN A 233 10.23 5.34 6.97
C GLN A 233 10.08 4.56 5.66
N ARG A 234 9.54 3.34 5.75
CA ARG A 234 9.33 2.43 4.62
C ARG A 234 7.92 1.86 4.63
N VAL A 235 7.29 1.75 3.46
CA VAL A 235 6.02 1.03 3.29
C VAL A 235 6.23 -0.04 2.25
N PHE A 236 5.71 -1.22 2.55
CA PHE A 236 5.78 -2.39 1.69
C PHE A 236 4.37 -2.87 1.40
N ILE A 237 4.03 -2.98 0.11
CA ILE A 237 2.94 -3.85 -0.32
C ILE A 237 3.54 -5.23 -0.51
N VAL A 238 3.08 -6.24 0.22
CA VAL A 238 3.56 -7.62 0.13
C VAL A 238 2.48 -8.46 -0.53
N THR A 239 2.74 -9.00 -1.72
CA THR A 239 1.67 -9.62 -2.50
C THR A 239 2.10 -10.81 -3.35
N SER A 240 1.25 -11.83 -3.37
CA SER A 240 1.38 -12.98 -4.27
C SER A 240 0.79 -12.73 -5.67
N SER A 241 0.19 -11.56 -5.90
CA SER A 241 -0.53 -11.27 -7.16
C SER A 241 0.39 -10.74 -8.26
N LEU A 242 1.61 -10.28 -7.94
CA LEU A 242 2.56 -9.75 -8.91
C LEU A 242 3.77 -10.68 -9.03
N SER A 243 4.30 -10.83 -10.25
CA SER A 243 5.59 -11.46 -10.53
C SER A 243 6.53 -10.39 -11.08
N ARG A 244 7.72 -10.25 -10.48
CA ARG A 244 8.73 -9.32 -10.97
C ARG A 244 9.19 -9.71 -12.37
N ALA A 245 9.43 -10.99 -12.64
CA ALA A 245 9.84 -11.49 -13.96
C ALA A 245 8.84 -11.12 -15.06
N GLN A 246 7.53 -11.21 -14.81
CA GLN A 246 6.53 -10.79 -15.80
C GLN A 246 6.54 -9.29 -16.06
N VAL A 247 6.78 -8.48 -15.03
CA VAL A 247 6.94 -7.03 -15.18
C VAL A 247 8.19 -6.72 -16.01
N GLU A 248 9.31 -7.37 -15.70
CA GLU A 248 10.57 -7.23 -16.43
C GLU A 248 10.43 -7.60 -17.90
N GLU A 249 9.74 -8.71 -18.19
CA GLU A 249 9.47 -9.15 -19.57
C GLU A 249 8.68 -8.09 -20.35
N VAL A 250 7.62 -7.54 -19.75
CA VAL A 250 6.80 -6.50 -20.41
C VAL A 250 7.60 -5.22 -20.63
N LEU A 251 8.40 -4.78 -19.66
CA LEU A 251 9.23 -3.57 -19.79
C LEU A 251 10.36 -3.75 -20.80
N ALA A 252 10.97 -4.93 -20.87
CA ALA A 252 11.98 -5.27 -21.87
C ALA A 252 11.38 -5.32 -23.28
N ALA A 253 10.19 -5.89 -23.44
CA ALA A 253 9.49 -5.87 -24.73
C ALA A 253 9.16 -4.42 -25.15
N ALA A 254 8.74 -3.57 -24.21
CA ALA A 254 8.44 -2.16 -24.43
C ALA A 254 9.65 -1.37 -24.91
N SER A 255 10.83 -1.56 -24.30
CA SER A 255 12.05 -0.88 -24.73
C SER A 255 12.54 -1.34 -26.12
N HIS A 256 12.06 -2.48 -26.60
CA HIS A 256 12.30 -2.99 -27.96
C HIS A 256 11.18 -2.61 -28.96
N GLY A 257 10.24 -1.75 -28.56
CA GLY A 257 9.19 -1.21 -29.42
C GLY A 257 7.88 -2.00 -29.46
N ALA A 258 7.72 -3.03 -28.62
CA ALA A 258 6.45 -3.75 -28.48
C ALA A 258 5.58 -3.06 -27.41
N PRO A 259 4.43 -2.46 -27.77
CA PRO A 259 3.63 -1.71 -26.81
C PRO A 259 3.04 -2.62 -25.70
N PRO A 260 3.19 -2.27 -24.42
CA PRO A 260 2.48 -2.94 -23.33
C PRO A 260 0.96 -2.93 -23.49
N THR A 261 0.30 -3.87 -22.82
CA THR A 261 -1.17 -3.89 -22.78
C THR A 261 -1.72 -2.71 -21.98
N PRO A 262 -2.93 -2.21 -22.29
CA PRO A 262 -3.56 -1.15 -21.50
C PRO A 262 -3.69 -1.48 -20.01
N HIS A 263 -3.92 -2.76 -19.67
CA HIS A 263 -3.99 -3.22 -18.28
C HIS A 263 -2.65 -3.06 -17.54
N PHE A 264 -1.54 -3.37 -18.20
CA PHE A 264 -0.21 -3.16 -17.64
C PHE A 264 0.09 -1.68 -17.46
N VAL A 265 -0.27 -0.84 -18.43
CA VAL A 265 -0.08 0.62 -18.35
C VAL A 265 -0.85 1.19 -17.15
N GLN A 266 -2.08 0.72 -16.91
CA GLN A 266 -2.83 1.08 -15.70
C GLN A 266 -2.10 0.66 -14.43
N LEU A 267 -1.56 -0.57 -14.38
CA LEU A 267 -0.82 -1.06 -13.22
C LEU A 267 0.44 -0.24 -12.95
N TYR A 268 1.21 0.04 -14.00
CA TYR A 268 2.41 0.87 -13.94
C TYR A 268 2.10 2.23 -13.30
N TRP A 269 1.11 2.94 -13.83
CA TRP A 269 0.75 4.26 -13.32
C TRP A 269 0.13 4.23 -11.92
N LEU A 270 -0.61 3.18 -11.58
CA LEU A 270 -1.10 2.96 -10.22
C LEU A 270 0.07 2.82 -9.23
N LEU A 271 1.05 1.96 -9.54
CA LEU A 271 2.22 1.77 -8.67
C LEU A 271 3.13 3.01 -8.63
N MET A 272 3.29 3.72 -9.76
CA MET A 272 4.00 4.99 -9.77
C MET A 272 3.34 6.06 -8.91
N SER A 273 1.99 6.14 -8.92
CA SER A 273 1.28 7.05 -8.00
C SER A 273 1.50 6.69 -6.53
N TYR A 274 1.58 5.38 -6.21
CA TYR A 274 1.92 4.91 -4.87
C TYR A 274 3.34 5.32 -4.45
N PHE A 275 4.34 5.12 -5.32
CA PHE A 275 5.71 5.52 -5.05
C PHE A 275 5.87 7.05 -4.93
N SER A 276 5.13 7.82 -5.74
CA SER A 276 5.09 9.29 -5.63
C SER A 276 4.50 9.72 -4.29
N ALA A 277 3.34 9.18 -3.89
CA ALA A 277 2.71 9.50 -2.62
C ALA A 277 3.61 9.18 -1.42
N CYS A 278 4.35 8.05 -1.49
CA CYS A 278 5.36 7.74 -0.49
C CYS A 278 6.47 8.81 -0.45
N THR A 279 7.04 9.14 -1.62
CA THR A 279 8.14 10.11 -1.73
C THR A 279 7.74 11.49 -1.22
N GLU A 280 6.52 11.95 -1.53
CA GLU A 280 5.97 13.22 -1.07
C GLU A 280 5.87 13.30 0.47
N MET A 281 5.63 12.16 1.11
CA MET A 281 5.58 12.04 2.58
C MET A 281 6.95 11.75 3.22
N GLY A 282 8.05 11.73 2.43
CA GLY A 282 9.39 11.39 2.92
C GLY A 282 9.58 9.89 3.21
N VAL A 283 8.70 9.06 2.67
CA VAL A 283 8.64 7.60 2.90
C VAL A 283 9.16 6.86 1.67
N ARG A 284 9.84 5.73 1.87
CA ARG A 284 10.23 4.83 0.77
C ARG A 284 9.17 3.75 0.54
N GLY A 285 8.52 3.76 -0.61
CA GLY A 285 7.56 2.72 -1.00
C GLY A 285 8.22 1.56 -1.73
N TYR A 286 7.78 0.33 -1.46
CA TYR A 286 8.25 -0.89 -2.12
C TYR A 286 7.07 -1.85 -2.35
N VAL A 287 7.23 -2.74 -3.34
CA VAL A 287 6.34 -3.89 -3.51
C VAL A 287 7.19 -5.15 -3.41
N VAL A 288 6.87 -6.01 -2.44
CA VAL A 288 7.47 -7.34 -2.32
C VAL A 288 6.54 -8.33 -3.03
N CYS A 289 7.08 -9.02 -4.02
CA CYS A 289 6.30 -9.82 -4.96
C CYS A 289 6.99 -11.14 -5.28
N ARG A 290 6.32 -11.97 -6.08
CA ARG A 290 6.87 -13.25 -6.53
C ARG A 290 8.06 -13.00 -7.46
N PRO A 291 8.97 -13.99 -7.58
CA PRO A 291 9.98 -13.98 -8.62
C PRO A 291 9.39 -13.68 -10.00
#